data_AF-A0A1R4JE85-F1
#
_entry.id   AF-A0A1R4JE85-F1
#
_cell.length_a   1.000
_cell.length_b   1.000
_cell.length_c   1.000
_cell.angle_alpha   90.00
_cell.angle_beta   90.00
_cell.angle_gamma   90.00
#
_symmetry.space_group_name_H-M   'P 1'
#
loop_
_entity.id
_entity.type
_entity.pdbx_description
1 polymer ?
#
loop_
_entity_poly.entity_id
_entity_poly.type
_entity_poly.pdbx_seq_one_letter_code
_entity_poly.pdbx_strand_id
1 'polypeptide(L)'
;MATTLLTDTGAETIRRDQTDHHALNAMLNLYDEQGHLQLDADRQAAHQYFRQHVNQNTVFFHSLEEQLDYLVAEGYYEAPVLAAYDSAFVMSLFMLAHAVEFRFPTFMGAFKYYTS
;
A
#
# COMPACT_ATOMS: atom_id res chain seq x y z
N MET A 1 10.42 -24.85 -13.99
CA MET A 1 9.26 -25.72 -14.30
C MET A 1 7.99 -24.99 -13.87
N ALA A 2 7.35 -24.26 -14.78
CA ALA A 2 6.06 -23.60 -14.52
C ALA A 2 4.96 -24.68 -14.49
N THR A 3 4.05 -24.60 -13.53
CA THR A 3 2.88 -25.49 -13.47
C THR A 3 1.72 -24.79 -14.17
N THR A 4 1.18 -25.42 -15.21
CA THR A 4 -0.01 -24.96 -15.92
C THR A 4 -1.22 -25.70 -15.34
N LEU A 5 -2.23 -24.96 -14.89
CA LEU A 5 -3.54 -25.52 -14.52
C LEU A 5 -4.54 -25.20 -15.64
N LEU A 6 -5.29 -26.20 -16.10
CA LEU A 6 -6.42 -25.98 -17.00
C LEU A 6 -7.65 -25.61 -16.17
N THR A 7 -7.99 -24.32 -16.16
CA THR A 7 -9.36 -23.85 -15.91
C THR A 7 -9.92 -23.27 -17.21
N ASP A 8 -11.25 -23.25 -17.31
CA ASP A 8 -12.05 -22.97 -18.53
C ASP A 8 -11.98 -21.50 -19.03
N THR A 9 -10.82 -20.85 -18.88
CA THR A 9 -10.62 -19.43 -19.26
C THR A 9 -9.22 -19.17 -19.85
N GLY A 10 -8.58 -20.20 -20.42
CA GLY A 10 -7.31 -20.09 -21.12
C GLY A 10 -6.07 -20.37 -20.26
N ALA A 11 -4.93 -20.59 -20.92
CA ALA A 11 -3.69 -20.99 -20.28
C ALA A 11 -3.03 -19.80 -19.57
N GLU A 12 -3.23 -19.67 -18.26
CA GLU A 12 -2.51 -18.70 -17.44
C GLU A 12 -1.14 -19.24 -17.03
N THR A 13 -0.08 -18.50 -17.35
CA THR A 13 1.26 -18.81 -16.85
C THR A 13 1.41 -18.19 -15.47
N ILE A 14 1.39 -19.01 -14.41
CA ILE A 14 1.67 -18.56 -13.04
C ILE A 14 3.12 -18.05 -12.99
N ARG A 15 3.31 -16.73 -12.92
CA ARG A 15 4.61 -16.12 -12.64
C ARG A 15 4.96 -16.41 -11.18
N ARG A 16 5.96 -17.28 -10.96
CA ARG A 16 6.51 -17.65 -9.63
C ARG A 16 7.00 -16.47 -8.76
N ASP A 17 7.03 -15.27 -9.32
CA ASP A 17 7.38 -13.99 -8.68
C ASP A 17 6.26 -13.45 -7.79
N GLN A 18 5.00 -13.78 -8.07
CA GLN A 18 3.84 -13.21 -7.39
C GLN A 18 3.51 -14.02 -6.14
N THR A 19 4.21 -13.75 -5.04
CA THR A 19 3.69 -14.10 -3.73
C THR A 19 2.44 -13.24 -3.49
N ASP A 20 1.27 -13.84 -3.67
CA ASP A 20 -0.02 -13.17 -3.51
C ASP A 20 -0.18 -12.73 -2.04
N HIS A 21 -0.37 -11.43 -1.82
CA HIS A 21 -0.55 -10.86 -0.49
C HIS A 21 -1.80 -11.40 0.20
N HIS A 22 -2.84 -11.79 -0.55
CA HIS A 22 -4.00 -12.49 0.02
C HIS A 22 -3.63 -13.89 0.51
N ALA A 23 -2.83 -14.63 -0.24
CA ALA A 23 -2.34 -15.95 0.18
C ALA A 23 -1.46 -15.85 1.43
N LEU A 24 -0.58 -14.83 1.51
CA LEU A 24 0.26 -14.59 2.70
C LEU A 24 -0.57 -14.23 3.93
N ASN A 25 -1.59 -13.37 3.78
CA ASN A 25 -2.49 -13.04 4.90
C ASN A 25 -3.32 -14.25 5.33
N ALA A 26 -3.73 -15.12 4.39
CA ALA A 26 -4.46 -16.35 4.71
C ALA A 26 -3.66 -17.34 5.58
N MET A 27 -2.32 -17.27 5.57
CA MET A 27 -1.47 -18.09 6.46
C MET A 27 -1.69 -17.79 7.94
N LEU A 28 -2.25 -16.63 8.32
CA LEU A 28 -2.65 -16.34 9.71
C LEU A 28 -3.70 -17.32 10.23
N ASN A 29 -4.50 -17.92 9.34
CA ASN A 29 -5.49 -18.93 9.73
C ASN A 29 -4.87 -20.31 9.97
N LEU A 30 -3.56 -20.47 9.71
CA LEU A 30 -2.81 -21.71 9.92
C LEU A 30 -1.84 -21.53 11.09
N TYR A 31 -2.00 -22.37 12.11
CA TYR A 31 -1.07 -22.44 13.23
C TYR A 31 0.16 -23.28 12.87
N ASP A 32 1.31 -22.92 13.44
CA ASP A 32 2.51 -23.76 13.35
C ASP A 32 2.39 -25.04 14.19
N GLU A 33 3.41 -25.90 14.14
CA GLU A 33 3.46 -27.16 14.91
C GLU A 33 3.39 -26.94 16.43
N GLN A 34 3.64 -25.73 16.91
CA GLN A 34 3.60 -25.33 18.31
C GLN A 34 2.31 -24.57 18.68
N GLY A 35 1.40 -24.34 17.72
CA GLY A 35 0.13 -23.65 17.96
C GLY A 35 0.23 -22.11 17.93
N HIS A 36 1.26 -21.53 17.32
CA HIS A 36 1.40 -20.07 17.20
C HIS A 36 0.89 -19.52 15.85
N LEU A 37 0.49 -18.25 15.86
CA LEU A 37 0.12 -17.52 14.65
C LEU A 37 1.35 -17.12 13.83
N GLN A 38 1.21 -17.16 12.51
CA GLN A 38 2.24 -16.78 11.55
C GLN A 38 2.29 -15.25 11.31
N LEU A 39 2.64 -14.48 12.35
CA LEU A 39 2.65 -13.01 12.29
C LEU A 39 3.62 -12.43 11.24
N ASP A 40 4.74 -13.11 10.99
CA ASP A 40 5.69 -12.67 9.97
C ASP A 40 5.12 -12.79 8.55
N ALA A 41 4.22 -13.76 8.31
CA ALA A 41 3.53 -13.88 7.04
C ALA A 41 2.60 -12.68 6.78
N ASP A 42 1.93 -12.15 7.82
CA ASP A 42 1.10 -10.95 7.71
C ASP A 42 1.93 -9.69 7.42
N ARG A 43 3.10 -9.56 8.05
CA ARG A 43 4.03 -8.46 7.73
C ARG A 43 4.51 -8.54 6.28
N GLN A 44 4.78 -9.75 5.78
CA GLN A 44 5.15 -9.96 4.37
C GLN A 44 3.97 -9.66 3.43
N ALA A 45 2.74 -10.01 3.80
CA ALA A 45 1.54 -9.68 3.06
C ALA A 45 1.39 -8.16 2.90
N ALA A 46 1.56 -7.39 3.99
CA ALA A 46 1.55 -5.93 3.94
C ALA A 46 2.60 -5.40 2.97
N HIS A 47 3.84 -5.88 3.07
CA HIS A 47 4.92 -5.44 2.18
C HIS A 47 4.65 -5.75 0.69
N GLN A 48 4.13 -6.95 0.39
CA GLN A 48 3.79 -7.32 -0.98
C GLN A 48 2.60 -6.52 -1.53
N TYR A 49 1.61 -6.23 -0.70
CA TYR A 49 0.49 -5.36 -1.07
C TYR A 49 0.97 -3.98 -1.53
N PHE A 50 1.95 -3.39 -0.84
CA PHE A 50 2.54 -2.13 -1.28
C PHE A 50 3.26 -2.25 -2.63
N ARG A 51 4.09 -3.28 -2.81
CA ARG A 51 4.90 -3.44 -4.04
C ARG A 51 4.05 -3.74 -5.27
N GLN A 52 3.03 -4.59 -5.11
CA GLN A 52 2.22 -5.12 -6.21
C GLN A 52 1.01 -4.23 -6.52
N HIS A 53 0.47 -3.51 -5.53
CA HIS A 53 -0.75 -2.73 -5.69
C HIS A 53 -0.54 -1.25 -5.35
N VAL A 54 -0.29 -0.89 -4.10
CA VAL A 54 -0.32 0.52 -3.67
C VAL A 54 0.67 1.38 -4.48
N ASN A 55 1.93 0.97 -4.56
CA ASN A 55 2.97 1.77 -5.22
C ASN A 55 2.76 1.87 -6.74
N GLN A 56 2.12 0.87 -7.36
CA GLN A 56 1.85 0.88 -8.81
C GLN A 56 0.66 1.78 -9.16
N ASN A 57 -0.23 2.03 -8.19
CA ASN A 57 -1.45 2.82 -8.39
C ASN A 57 -1.42 4.19 -7.68
N THR A 58 -0.32 4.51 -7.00
CA THR A 58 -0.14 5.81 -6.35
C THR A 58 0.38 6.82 -7.37
N VAL A 59 -0.32 7.96 -7.51
CA VAL A 59 0.14 9.06 -8.37
C VAL A 59 1.45 9.62 -7.84
N PHE A 60 2.44 9.73 -8.72
CA PHE A 60 3.73 10.31 -8.40
C PHE A 60 3.80 11.77 -8.87
N PHE A 61 4.35 12.64 -8.03
CA PHE A 61 4.64 14.04 -8.32
C PHE A 61 6.13 14.31 -8.13
N HIS A 62 6.68 15.28 -8.86
CA HIS A 62 8.10 15.62 -8.78
C HIS A 62 8.43 16.47 -7.54
N SER A 63 7.44 17.15 -6.96
CA SER A 63 7.58 17.94 -5.74
C SER A 63 6.28 17.95 -4.93
N LEU A 64 6.39 18.31 -3.65
CA LEU A 64 5.23 18.48 -2.78
C LEU A 64 4.40 19.71 -3.20
N GLU A 65 5.04 20.81 -3.63
CA GLU A 65 4.33 21.94 -4.22
C GLU A 65 3.45 21.51 -5.40
N GLU A 66 4.02 20.78 -6.37
CA GLU A 66 3.27 20.28 -7.54
C GLU A 66 2.08 19.40 -7.11
N GLN A 67 2.28 18.53 -6.11
CA GLN A 67 1.21 17.69 -5.58
C GLN A 67 0.08 18.52 -4.96
N LEU A 68 0.39 19.48 -4.08
CA LEU A 68 -0.64 20.28 -3.41
C LEU A 68 -1.38 21.19 -4.39
N ASP A 69 -0.67 21.80 -5.33
CA ASP A 69 -1.27 22.62 -6.38
C ASP A 69 -2.23 21.79 -7.25
N TYR A 70 -1.81 20.60 -7.68
CA TYR A 70 -2.66 19.68 -8.43
C TYR A 70 -3.91 19.27 -7.65
N LEU A 71 -3.75 18.88 -6.39
CA LEU A 71 -4.87 18.43 -5.55
C LEU A 71 -5.89 19.53 -5.29
N VAL A 72 -5.46 20.79 -5.15
CA VAL A 72 -6.37 21.93 -5.02
C VAL A 72 -7.04 22.26 -6.35
N ALA A 73 -6.27 22.31 -7.45
CA ALA A 73 -6.78 22.67 -8.77
C ALA A 73 -7.87 21.69 -9.27
N GLU A 74 -7.68 20.39 -9.04
CA GLU A 74 -8.63 19.33 -9.40
C GLU A 74 -9.75 19.12 -8.36
N GLY A 75 -9.77 19.93 -7.28
CA GLY A 75 -10.84 19.91 -6.29
C GLY A 75 -10.80 18.73 -5.30
N TYR A 76 -9.67 18.04 -5.18
CA TYR A 76 -9.48 17.01 -4.14
C TYR A 76 -9.25 17.62 -2.77
N TYR A 77 -8.50 18.72 -2.69
CA TYR A 77 -8.20 19.45 -1.45
C TYR A 77 -8.88 20.81 -1.40
N GLU A 78 -9.35 21.20 -0.22
CA GLU A 78 -9.99 22.50 0.01
C GLU A 78 -8.93 23.60 0.22
N ALA A 79 -8.79 24.51 -0.75
CA ALA A 79 -7.86 25.64 -0.67
C ALA A 79 -7.94 26.45 0.64
N PRO A 80 -9.13 26.74 1.22
CA PRO A 80 -9.22 27.50 2.47
C PRO A 80 -8.51 26.85 3.66
N VAL A 81 -8.41 25.52 3.70
CA VAL A 81 -7.74 24.80 4.79
C VAL A 81 -6.23 25.04 4.74
N LEU A 82 -5.64 24.97 3.55
CA LEU A 82 -4.20 25.21 3.36
C LEU A 82 -3.86 26.69 3.53
N ALA A 83 -4.70 27.59 2.99
CA ALA A 83 -4.50 29.04 3.05
C ALA A 83 -4.61 29.62 4.48
N ALA A 84 -5.12 28.85 5.44
CA ALA A 84 -5.15 29.23 6.85
C ALA A 84 -3.76 29.20 7.53
N TYR A 85 -2.75 28.66 6.85
CA TYR A 85 -1.39 28.51 7.37
C TYR A 85 -0.35 29.04 6.37
N ASP A 86 0.84 29.39 6.87
CA ASP A 86 1.97 29.72 6.02
C ASP A 86 2.38 28.49 5.19
N SER A 87 2.59 28.69 3.89
CA SER A 87 2.97 27.59 2.97
C SER A 87 4.23 26.86 3.45
N ALA A 88 5.24 27.59 3.94
CA ALA A 88 6.45 27.00 4.49
C ALA A 88 6.18 26.07 5.69
N PHE A 89 5.21 26.41 6.55
CA PHE A 89 4.79 25.55 7.65
C PHE A 89 4.13 24.28 7.11
N VAL A 90 3.20 24.39 6.17
CA VAL A 90 2.53 23.25 5.53
C VAL A 90 3.57 22.30 4.93
N MET A 91 4.50 22.81 4.13
CA MET A 91 5.57 22.00 3.53
C MET A 91 6.42 21.30 4.60
N SER A 92 6.82 22.02 5.64
CA SER A 92 7.61 21.44 6.73
C SER A 92 6.86 20.33 7.50
N LEU A 93 5.54 20.45 7.64
CA LEU A 93 4.71 19.47 8.33
C LEU A 93 4.58 18.17 7.52
N PHE A 94 4.39 18.27 6.21
CA PHE A 94 4.41 17.09 5.33
C PHE A 94 5.80 16.42 5.33
N MET A 95 6.87 17.20 5.25
CA MET A 95 8.24 16.66 5.35
C MET A 95 8.46 15.93 6.68
N LEU A 96 7.98 16.48 7.80
CA LEU A 96 8.03 15.83 9.11
C LEU A 96 7.24 14.52 9.12
N ALA A 97 6.03 14.51 8.56
CA ALA A 97 5.20 13.31 8.48
C ALA A 97 5.88 12.19 7.66
N HIS A 98 6.50 12.53 6.51
CA HIS A 98 7.24 11.57 5.70
C HIS A 98 8.52 11.07 6.38
N ALA A 99 9.18 11.92 7.17
CA ALA A 99 10.39 11.56 7.92
C ALA A 99 10.14 10.51 9.03
N VAL A 100 8.90 10.26 9.42
CA VAL A 100 8.53 9.18 10.35
C VAL A 100 8.77 7.79 9.73
N GLU A 101 8.85 7.70 8.40
CA GLU A 101 9.00 6.44 7.65
C GLU A 101 7.99 5.37 8.09
N PHE A 102 6.74 5.78 8.32
CA PHE A 102 5.68 4.90 8.81
C PHE A 102 5.54 3.64 7.94
N ARG A 103 5.30 2.51 8.60
CA ARG A 103 4.99 1.22 7.98
C ARG A 103 3.76 0.65 8.67
N PHE A 104 2.78 0.20 7.89
CA PHE A 104 1.65 -0.52 8.46
C PHE A 104 2.14 -1.81 9.13
N PRO A 105 1.74 -2.06 10.39
CA PRO A 105 2.19 -3.25 11.11
C PRO A 105 1.50 -4.53 10.62
N THR A 106 0.37 -4.40 9.93
CA THR A 106 -0.48 -5.52 9.49
C THR A 106 -1.00 -5.31 8.07
N PHE A 107 -1.24 -6.39 7.33
CA PHE A 107 -1.84 -6.31 5.99
C PHE A 107 -3.25 -5.71 6.04
N MET A 108 -4.09 -6.15 6.98
CA MET A 108 -5.48 -5.67 7.05
C MET A 108 -5.56 -4.17 7.30
N GLY A 109 -4.70 -3.62 8.16
CA GLY A 109 -4.63 -2.18 8.40
C GLY A 109 -4.28 -1.38 7.14
N ALA A 110 -3.30 -1.85 6.36
CA ALA A 110 -2.97 -1.24 5.07
C ALA A 110 -4.12 -1.37 4.07
N PHE A 111 -4.65 -2.59 3.90
CA PHE A 111 -5.72 -2.87 2.95
C PHE A 111 -6.95 -1.99 3.21
N LYS A 112 -7.36 -1.85 4.48
CA LYS A 112 -8.49 -0.99 4.85
C LYS A 112 -8.24 0.48 4.53
N TYR A 113 -7.07 1.02 4.92
CA TYR A 113 -6.74 2.42 4.65
C TYR A 113 -6.82 2.80 3.16
N TYR A 114 -6.43 1.90 2.27
CA TYR A 114 -6.43 2.16 0.81
C TYR A 114 -7.74 1.77 0.10
N THR A 115 -8.69 1.12 0.78
CA THR A 115 -9.95 0.66 0.17
C THR A 115 -11.20 1.29 0.75
N SER A 116 -11.10 2.00 1.89
CA SER A 116 -12.21 2.69 2.56
C SER A 116 -11.73 3.89 3.35
#